data_AF-A0A7Y2L1S5-F1
#
_entry.id   AF-A0A7Y2L1S5-F1
#
_cell.length_a   1.000
_cell.length_b   1.000
_cell.length_c   1.000
_cell.angle_alpha   90.00
_cell.angle_beta   90.00
_cell.angle_gamma   90.00
#
_symmetry.space_group_name_H-M   'P 1'
#
loop_
_entity.id
_entity.type
_entity.pdbx_description
1 polymer ?
#
loop_
_entity_poly.entity_id
_entity_poly.type
_entity_poly.pdbx_seq_one_letter_code
_entity_poly.pdbx_strand_id
1 'polypeptide(L)'
;ISDFNRVRLEFIGHYTDICEDPANSTLWVNISRSSSITLQEQALSLTNDLAFFPLPFFDPRNSGKLELPFVFAANPTLGEQKAAAILASYFGSQSNWRGASFPVLYDALPSVQNKEATQPSVVFATNDHRPAFMSDLEKFPAVTAPVVELIDHPDAPYSKILLIMGRNEEDLATAAKALALGGNLLRGSRVTIDKVEELQPRKPYDAPAWMRTDRPVRFAELISYPQQLQVSGLQPRPITLDVNLPPDLFVWRNQGIPLRTQYRYTAPSANDDSRLNISLNEQFITSLPLVRKDTSSLEELRLAVLSNDTANANDKLVVPSLKIGDRNRLRFDFNFASTMGSAQRDRCQTILPANTQAIIDEDSTIDLSGYHHYISMPDLKAFARSGFPFSRMADMSESIVVVPAKTTPTQISTLLEAVAGISARSGYPAFGLRLSDDWQAAAKEDADLLLLGQMAPEMRDNPDLSLLLQRQRDMLVQPYGNSAIDANNRRGPSPDQRNKPANRTEVTAQAPIAAILGMQSPHHDQRSIVALLGNDDADYNLLRDAIGDSGKLDAVAGSVA
;
A
#
# COMPACT_ATOMS: atom_id res chain seq x y z
N ILE A 1 13.92 -24.04 4.35
CA ILE A 1 14.42 -22.67 4.10
C ILE A 1 13.29 -21.74 4.51
N SER A 2 13.41 -21.06 5.66
CA SER A 2 12.31 -20.29 6.28
C SER A 2 12.39 -18.78 6.04
N ASP A 3 13.56 -18.25 5.71
CA ASP A 3 13.88 -16.82 5.82
C ASP A 3 14.49 -16.22 4.54
N PHE A 4 14.64 -14.89 4.53
CA PHE A 4 15.32 -14.16 3.44
C PHE A 4 16.76 -14.63 3.27
N ASN A 5 17.16 -14.86 2.02
CA ASN A 5 18.56 -15.15 1.68
C ASN A 5 19.32 -13.83 1.47
N ARG A 6 20.45 -13.65 2.16
CA ARG A 6 21.33 -12.50 1.96
C ARG A 6 22.49 -12.90 1.05
N VAL A 7 22.47 -12.43 -0.20
CA VAL A 7 23.60 -12.57 -1.13
C VAL A 7 24.52 -11.37 -0.95
N ARG A 8 25.75 -11.60 -0.47
CA ARG A 8 26.82 -10.58 -0.37
C ARG A 8 27.75 -10.75 -1.57
N LEU A 9 27.87 -9.69 -2.36
CA LEU A 9 28.90 -9.55 -3.39
C LEU A 9 29.94 -8.57 -2.85
N GLU A 10 31.20 -8.97 -2.85
CA GLU A 10 32.32 -8.15 -2.39
C GLU A 10 33.32 -8.02 -3.52
N PHE A 11 33.65 -6.77 -3.85
CA PHE A 11 34.61 -6.43 -4.88
C PHE A 11 35.90 -5.97 -4.21
N ILE A 12 37.00 -6.66 -4.51
CA ILE A 12 38.35 -6.29 -4.11
C ILE A 12 39.07 -5.91 -5.40
N GLY A 13 39.27 -4.61 -5.61
CA GLY A 13 39.96 -4.07 -6.77
C GLY A 13 41.21 -3.32 -6.33
N HIS A 14 42.24 -3.35 -7.18
CA HIS A 14 43.49 -2.63 -6.97
C HIS A 14 43.74 -1.68 -8.16
N TYR A 15 44.11 -0.42 -7.91
CA TYR A 15 44.39 0.57 -8.97
C TYR A 15 45.84 1.06 -8.98
N THR A 16 46.62 0.70 -7.96
CA THR A 16 48.03 1.00 -7.83
C THR A 16 48.67 -0.04 -6.91
N ASP A 17 49.93 -0.40 -7.19
CA ASP A 17 50.66 -1.37 -6.35
C ASP A 17 51.13 -0.76 -5.02
N ILE A 18 50.97 0.56 -4.85
CA ILE A 18 51.48 1.34 -3.71
C ILE A 18 50.43 2.38 -3.30
N CYS A 19 50.06 2.43 -2.01
CA CYS A 19 49.18 3.45 -1.40
C CYS A 19 47.77 3.55 -2.03
N GLU A 20 46.89 2.59 -1.74
CA GLU A 20 45.50 2.63 -2.22
C GLU A 20 44.58 3.42 -1.28
N ASP A 21 43.69 4.21 -1.86
CA ASP A 21 42.54 4.82 -1.18
C ASP A 21 41.31 3.91 -1.35
N PRO A 22 40.81 3.26 -0.27
CA PRO A 22 39.63 2.41 -0.32
C PRO A 22 38.33 3.11 -0.75
N ALA A 23 38.28 4.45 -0.71
CA ALA A 23 37.13 5.25 -1.13
C ALA A 23 37.29 5.82 -2.55
N ASN A 24 38.35 5.45 -3.28
CA ASN A 24 38.62 5.99 -4.61
C ASN A 24 37.55 5.57 -5.63
N SER A 25 36.92 6.56 -6.27
CA SER A 25 35.84 6.36 -7.25
C SER A 25 36.29 5.78 -8.60
N THR A 26 37.58 5.59 -8.82
CA THR A 26 38.14 5.05 -10.07
C THR A 26 37.90 3.54 -10.19
N LEU A 27 37.80 2.83 -9.07
CA LEU A 27 37.48 1.40 -9.03
C LEU A 27 35.98 1.21 -8.88
N TRP A 28 35.37 0.53 -9.86
CA TRP A 28 33.94 0.22 -9.81
C TRP A 28 33.67 -1.14 -10.44
N VAL A 29 32.63 -1.80 -9.93
CA VAL A 29 32.02 -2.98 -10.56
C VAL A 29 30.57 -2.60 -10.89
N ASN A 30 30.13 -2.93 -12.09
CA ASN A 30 28.73 -2.77 -12.48
C ASN A 30 28.08 -4.15 -12.57
N ILE A 31 27.07 -4.37 -11.73
CA ILE A 31 26.26 -5.59 -11.74
C ILE A 31 25.03 -5.26 -12.59
N SER A 32 24.89 -5.95 -13.72
CA SER A 32 23.75 -5.73 -14.62
C SER A 32 22.43 -5.97 -13.89
N ARG A 33 21.42 -5.14 -14.18
CA ARG A 33 20.04 -5.40 -13.74
C ARG A 33 19.47 -6.71 -14.32
N SER A 34 20.09 -7.26 -15.36
CA SER A 34 19.75 -8.55 -15.96
C SER A 34 20.41 -9.76 -15.28
N SER A 35 21.23 -9.55 -14.24
CA SER A 35 21.80 -10.65 -13.46
C SER A 35 20.68 -11.37 -12.69
N SER A 36 20.62 -12.70 -12.80
CA SER A 36 19.59 -13.52 -12.17
C SER A 36 20.21 -14.71 -11.41
N ILE A 37 19.47 -15.20 -10.41
CA ILE A 37 19.75 -16.48 -9.74
C ILE A 37 18.68 -17.44 -10.23
N THR A 38 19.09 -18.51 -10.90
CA THR A 38 18.19 -19.57 -11.34
C THR A 38 18.14 -20.65 -10.28
N LEU A 39 16.94 -20.93 -9.75
CA LEU A 39 16.67 -22.01 -8.83
C LEU A 39 15.80 -23.05 -9.53
N GLN A 40 16.06 -24.32 -9.28
CA GLN A 40 15.14 -25.39 -9.67
C GLN A 40 14.34 -25.78 -8.43
N GLU A 41 13.04 -25.58 -8.49
CA GLU A 41 12.12 -25.78 -7.38
C GLU A 41 11.21 -26.98 -7.65
N GLN A 42 10.77 -27.65 -6.59
CA GLN A 42 9.78 -28.72 -6.67
C GLN A 42 8.67 -28.43 -5.66
N ALA A 43 7.44 -28.34 -6.14
CA ALA A 43 6.28 -28.17 -5.28
C ALA A 43 6.09 -29.41 -4.38
N LEU A 44 5.89 -29.17 -3.08
CA LEU A 44 5.68 -30.23 -2.10
C LEU A 44 4.23 -30.18 -1.59
N SER A 45 3.64 -31.36 -1.37
CA SER A 45 2.35 -31.44 -0.68
C SER A 45 2.55 -31.11 0.80
N LEU A 46 1.92 -30.01 1.23
CA LEU A 46 1.94 -29.55 2.61
C LEU A 46 0.73 -30.13 3.36
N THR A 47 0.83 -30.26 4.68
CA THR A 47 -0.34 -30.60 5.50
C THR A 47 -1.34 -29.44 5.47
N ASN A 48 -2.63 -29.76 5.46
CA ASN A 48 -3.69 -28.75 5.56
C ASN A 48 -3.81 -28.28 7.00
N ASP A 49 -3.19 -27.14 7.29
CA ASP A 49 -3.25 -26.49 8.59
C ASP A 49 -3.38 -24.97 8.43
N LEU A 50 -4.51 -24.42 8.90
CA LEU A 50 -4.81 -23.00 8.86
C LEU A 50 -3.91 -22.17 9.79
N ALA A 51 -3.11 -22.81 10.66
CA ALA A 51 -2.09 -22.12 11.46
C ALA A 51 -1.01 -21.43 10.61
N PHE A 52 -0.84 -21.85 9.35
CA PHE A 52 0.09 -21.22 8.41
C PHE A 52 -0.54 -20.09 7.59
N PHE A 53 -1.84 -19.83 7.73
CA PHE A 53 -2.50 -18.73 7.02
C PHE A 53 -1.78 -17.40 7.35
N PRO A 54 -1.45 -16.56 6.35
CA PRO A 54 -1.99 -16.56 4.99
C PRO A 54 -1.23 -17.39 3.94
N LEU A 55 -0.21 -18.17 4.29
CA LEU A 55 0.45 -19.09 3.34
C LEU A 55 -0.49 -20.27 2.98
N PRO A 56 -0.50 -20.76 1.73
CA PRO A 56 0.25 -20.28 0.56
C PRO A 56 -0.46 -19.17 -0.25
N PHE A 57 -1.61 -18.66 0.21
CA PHE A 57 -2.43 -17.66 -0.50
C PHE A 57 -1.76 -16.30 -0.61
N PHE A 58 -0.93 -15.93 0.36
CA PHE A 58 -0.09 -14.73 0.30
C PHE A 58 1.22 -14.98 1.03
N ASP A 59 2.34 -14.74 0.34
CA ASP A 59 3.68 -14.79 0.92
C ASP A 59 4.27 -13.37 1.01
N PRO A 60 4.49 -12.81 2.21
CA PRO A 60 5.07 -11.48 2.36
C PRO A 60 6.48 -11.38 1.77
N ARG A 61 7.19 -12.50 1.58
CA ARG A 61 8.54 -12.57 1.02
C ARG A 61 8.54 -12.51 -0.52
N ASN A 62 7.41 -12.78 -1.17
CA ASN A 62 7.30 -12.65 -2.62
C ASN A 62 7.18 -11.18 -3.01
N SER A 63 8.10 -10.68 -3.83
CA SER A 63 8.10 -9.29 -4.30
C SER A 63 7.17 -9.02 -5.49
N GLY A 64 6.59 -10.06 -6.08
CA GLY A 64 5.66 -9.95 -7.21
C GLY A 64 4.27 -9.46 -6.81
N LYS A 65 3.48 -9.08 -7.83
CA LYS A 65 2.04 -8.83 -7.69
C LYS A 65 1.35 -10.12 -7.24
N LEU A 66 0.43 -10.02 -6.28
CA LEU A 66 -0.39 -11.17 -5.87
C LEU A 66 -1.40 -11.49 -6.97
N GLU A 67 -1.44 -12.74 -7.43
CA GLU A 67 -2.48 -13.26 -8.33
C GLU A 67 -3.19 -14.40 -7.60
N LEU A 68 -4.44 -14.18 -7.18
CA LEU A 68 -5.18 -15.13 -6.35
C LEU A 68 -6.61 -15.35 -6.88
N PRO A 69 -6.87 -16.47 -7.56
CA PRO A 69 -8.20 -16.77 -8.11
C PRO A 69 -9.27 -16.94 -7.03
N PHE A 70 -10.42 -16.27 -7.25
CA PHE A 70 -11.62 -16.38 -6.42
C PHE A 70 -12.70 -17.11 -7.21
N VAL A 71 -13.30 -18.14 -6.61
CA VAL A 71 -14.22 -19.05 -7.28
C VAL A 71 -15.59 -18.99 -6.61
N PHE A 72 -16.63 -18.81 -7.42
CA PHE A 72 -18.04 -18.83 -7.00
C PHE A 72 -18.80 -19.93 -7.73
N ALA A 73 -19.97 -20.31 -7.21
CA ALA A 73 -20.84 -21.29 -7.84
C ALA A 73 -21.43 -20.78 -9.17
N ALA A 74 -21.93 -19.55 -9.19
CA ALA A 74 -22.45 -18.85 -10.35
C ALA A 74 -22.27 -17.33 -10.15
N ASN A 75 -23.12 -16.51 -10.77
CA ASN A 75 -23.15 -15.07 -10.50
C ASN A 75 -23.36 -14.84 -8.99
N PRO A 76 -22.40 -14.21 -8.28
CA PRO A 76 -22.43 -14.15 -6.83
C PRO A 76 -23.50 -13.18 -6.32
N THR A 77 -24.13 -13.58 -5.22
CA THR A 77 -25.03 -12.73 -4.42
C THR A 77 -24.28 -11.54 -3.81
N LEU A 78 -25.00 -10.51 -3.35
CA LEU A 78 -24.37 -9.36 -2.67
C LEU A 78 -23.57 -9.79 -1.43
N GLY A 79 -24.05 -10.78 -0.67
CA GLY A 79 -23.33 -11.32 0.48
C GLY A 79 -22.06 -12.06 0.10
N GLU A 80 -22.07 -12.83 -0.99
CA GLU A 80 -20.86 -13.48 -1.52
C GLU A 80 -19.84 -12.46 -2.02
N GLN A 81 -20.28 -11.44 -2.75
CA GLN A 81 -19.44 -10.33 -3.19
C GLN A 81 -18.85 -9.58 -1.98
N LYS A 82 -19.62 -9.38 -0.91
CA LYS A 82 -19.15 -8.75 0.33
C LYS A 82 -18.11 -9.60 1.05
N ALA A 83 -18.34 -10.91 1.20
CA ALA A 83 -17.39 -11.82 1.82
C ALA A 83 -16.07 -11.86 1.03
N ALA A 84 -16.16 -11.89 -0.29
CA ALA A 84 -15.01 -11.81 -1.18
C ALA A 84 -14.28 -10.47 -1.09
N ALA A 85 -15.00 -9.35 -1.09
CA ALA A 85 -14.42 -8.01 -0.94
C ALA A 85 -13.66 -7.89 0.39
N ILE A 86 -14.17 -8.47 1.48
CA ILE A 86 -13.46 -8.52 2.76
C ILE A 86 -12.15 -9.30 2.65
N LEU A 87 -12.11 -10.48 2.02
CA LEU A 87 -10.85 -11.22 1.85
C LEU A 87 -9.89 -10.54 0.87
N ALA A 88 -10.38 -9.99 -0.24
CA ALA A 88 -9.58 -9.21 -1.17
C ALA A 88 -8.98 -7.97 -0.47
N SER A 89 -9.75 -7.29 0.38
CA SER A 89 -9.29 -6.16 1.20
C SER A 89 -8.19 -6.57 2.18
N TYR A 90 -8.30 -7.76 2.78
CA TYR A 90 -7.26 -8.31 3.65
C TYR A 90 -5.97 -8.54 2.88
N PHE A 91 -6.01 -9.26 1.76
CA PHE A 91 -4.82 -9.49 0.94
C PHE A 91 -4.27 -8.18 0.35
N GLY A 92 -5.12 -7.22 0.00
CA GLY A 92 -4.76 -5.86 -0.39
C GLY A 92 -3.97 -5.13 0.69
N SER A 93 -4.45 -5.18 1.95
CA SER A 93 -3.76 -4.56 3.09
C SER A 93 -2.34 -5.10 3.31
N GLN A 94 -2.08 -6.35 2.89
CA GLN A 94 -0.76 -6.99 3.00
C GLN A 94 0.13 -6.74 1.76
N SER A 95 -0.45 -6.48 0.59
CA SER A 95 0.29 -6.36 -0.67
C SER A 95 1.00 -5.01 -0.84
N ASN A 96 0.55 -3.95 -0.15
CA ASN A 96 1.11 -2.59 -0.19
C ASN A 96 1.30 -2.08 -1.64
N TRP A 97 2.53 -1.75 -2.06
CA TRP A 97 2.81 -1.24 -3.41
C TRP A 97 2.79 -2.32 -4.50
N ARG A 98 2.89 -3.60 -4.13
CA ARG A 98 2.95 -4.73 -5.09
C ARG A 98 1.64 -4.90 -5.87
N GLY A 99 0.53 -4.46 -5.27
CA GLY A 99 -0.81 -4.69 -5.80
C GLY A 99 -1.25 -6.14 -5.68
N ALA A 100 -2.51 -6.36 -6.01
CA ALA A 100 -3.13 -7.69 -6.06
C ALA A 100 -4.11 -7.75 -7.23
N SER A 101 -4.30 -8.93 -7.78
CA SER A 101 -5.27 -9.27 -8.81
C SER A 101 -6.00 -10.52 -8.36
N PHE A 102 -7.32 -10.49 -8.53
CA PHE A 102 -8.21 -11.54 -8.07
C PHE A 102 -9.04 -12.05 -9.24
N PRO A 103 -8.48 -12.90 -10.12
CA PRO A 103 -9.23 -13.46 -11.22
C PRO A 103 -10.45 -14.24 -10.72
N VAL A 104 -11.64 -13.86 -11.18
CA VAL A 104 -12.88 -14.52 -10.76
C VAL A 104 -13.25 -15.63 -11.73
N LEU A 105 -13.64 -16.79 -11.19
CA LEU A 105 -14.12 -17.95 -11.94
C LEU A 105 -15.49 -18.38 -11.40
N TYR A 106 -16.37 -18.82 -12.30
CA TYR A 106 -17.67 -19.39 -11.95
C TYR A 106 -17.66 -20.88 -12.25
N ASP A 107 -18.08 -21.67 -11.26
CA ASP A 107 -18.23 -23.13 -11.31
C ASP A 107 -17.00 -23.92 -11.77
N ALA A 108 -15.81 -23.31 -11.73
CA ALA A 108 -14.59 -23.90 -12.23
C ALA A 108 -13.39 -23.50 -11.36
N LEU A 109 -12.57 -24.51 -11.03
CA LEU A 109 -11.26 -24.28 -10.42
C LEU A 109 -10.26 -23.86 -11.51
N PRO A 110 -9.24 -23.05 -11.16
CA PRO A 110 -8.20 -22.66 -12.10
C PRO A 110 -7.47 -23.90 -12.64
N SER A 111 -7.21 -23.93 -13.95
CA SER A 111 -6.49 -25.05 -14.55
C SER A 111 -5.03 -25.04 -14.13
N VAL A 112 -4.51 -26.21 -13.75
CA VAL A 112 -3.11 -26.38 -13.35
C VAL A 112 -2.23 -26.33 -14.61
N GLN A 113 -1.75 -25.13 -14.96
CA GLN A 113 -1.01 -24.91 -16.21
C GLN A 113 0.34 -25.63 -16.25
N ASN A 114 1.04 -25.71 -15.11
CA ASN A 114 2.34 -26.36 -14.96
C ASN A 114 2.37 -27.18 -13.67
N LYS A 115 2.88 -28.42 -13.73
CA LYS A 115 2.99 -29.31 -12.56
C LYS A 115 3.91 -28.80 -11.45
N GLU A 116 4.72 -27.79 -11.75
CA GLU A 116 5.68 -27.17 -10.84
C GLU A 116 5.13 -25.90 -10.18
N ALA A 117 4.06 -25.30 -10.72
CA ALA A 117 3.52 -24.05 -10.22
C ALA A 117 2.34 -24.30 -9.25
N THR A 118 2.49 -23.89 -8.00
CA THR A 118 1.37 -23.85 -7.04
C THR A 118 0.41 -22.73 -7.41
N GLN A 119 -0.89 -23.03 -7.54
CA GLN A 119 -1.94 -22.05 -7.81
C GLN A 119 -3.01 -22.12 -6.72
N PRO A 120 -2.78 -21.46 -5.58
CA PRO A 120 -3.78 -21.43 -4.51
C PRO A 120 -5.04 -20.69 -4.96
N SER A 121 -6.21 -21.11 -4.48
CA SER A 121 -7.49 -20.47 -4.82
C SER A 121 -8.43 -20.37 -3.62
N VAL A 122 -9.32 -19.38 -3.64
CA VAL A 122 -10.35 -19.18 -2.60
C VAL A 122 -11.70 -19.48 -3.20
N VAL A 123 -12.50 -20.32 -2.56
CA VAL A 123 -13.84 -20.71 -2.98
C VAL A 123 -14.85 -20.22 -1.97
N PHE A 124 -15.92 -19.59 -2.45
CA PHE A 124 -17.05 -19.14 -1.62
C PHE A 124 -18.26 -20.03 -1.87
N ALA A 125 -18.89 -20.50 -0.79
CA ALA A 125 -20.02 -21.41 -0.88
C ALA A 125 -21.00 -21.22 0.30
N THR A 126 -22.29 -21.09 0.02
CA THR A 126 -23.36 -21.19 1.03
C THR A 126 -24.02 -22.55 0.95
N ASN A 127 -24.94 -22.89 1.88
CA ASN A 127 -25.56 -24.21 1.79
C ASN A 127 -26.36 -24.42 0.49
N ASP A 128 -26.95 -23.34 -0.04
CA ASP A 128 -27.84 -23.33 -1.21
C ASP A 128 -27.13 -22.91 -2.50
N HIS A 129 -25.93 -22.32 -2.41
CA HIS A 129 -25.15 -21.84 -3.56
C HIS A 129 -23.70 -22.34 -3.45
N ARG A 130 -23.40 -23.45 -4.15
CA ARG A 130 -22.07 -24.12 -4.12
C ARG A 130 -21.62 -24.51 -5.52
N PRO A 131 -20.31 -24.47 -5.81
CA PRO A 131 -19.77 -25.02 -7.05
C PRO A 131 -20.04 -26.51 -7.21
N ALA A 132 -20.14 -26.98 -8.45
CA ALA A 132 -20.47 -28.34 -8.84
C ALA A 132 -19.51 -29.38 -8.27
N PHE A 133 -18.22 -29.07 -8.10
CA PHE A 133 -17.26 -29.98 -7.49
C PHE A 133 -17.56 -30.28 -6.01
N MET A 134 -18.37 -29.44 -5.36
CA MET A 134 -18.83 -29.61 -3.97
C MET A 134 -20.20 -30.29 -3.87
N SER A 135 -20.75 -30.83 -4.96
CA SER A 135 -22.10 -31.44 -4.97
C SER A 135 -22.19 -32.74 -4.17
N ASP A 136 -21.05 -33.39 -3.92
CA ASP A 136 -20.96 -34.60 -3.12
C ASP A 136 -21.13 -34.26 -1.62
N LEU A 137 -22.36 -34.36 -1.11
CA LEU A 137 -22.70 -34.02 0.28
C LEU A 137 -22.08 -34.97 1.32
N GLU A 138 -21.56 -36.13 0.92
CA GLU A 138 -20.81 -36.99 1.84
C GLU A 138 -19.41 -36.40 2.09
N LYS A 139 -18.79 -35.83 1.06
CA LYS A 139 -17.48 -35.15 1.17
C LYS A 139 -17.59 -33.71 1.66
N PHE A 140 -18.62 -32.99 1.21
CA PHE A 140 -18.85 -31.58 1.50
C PHE A 140 -20.22 -31.41 2.17
N PRO A 141 -20.39 -31.87 3.43
CA PRO A 141 -21.67 -31.79 4.12
C PRO A 141 -22.12 -30.33 4.31
N ALA A 142 -23.43 -30.14 4.48
CA ALA A 142 -23.98 -28.83 4.82
C ALA A 142 -23.40 -28.33 6.15
N VAL A 143 -23.03 -27.05 6.18
CA VAL A 143 -22.46 -26.41 7.37
C VAL A 143 -23.59 -25.87 8.25
N THR A 144 -23.41 -25.91 9.57
CA THR A 144 -24.37 -25.38 10.55
C THR A 144 -23.93 -24.07 11.22
N ALA A 145 -22.74 -23.59 10.85
CA ALA A 145 -22.09 -22.39 11.35
C ALA A 145 -21.10 -21.88 10.27
N PRO A 146 -20.54 -20.67 10.41
CA PRO A 146 -19.48 -20.22 9.53
C PRO A 146 -18.25 -21.13 9.66
N VAL A 147 -17.69 -21.55 8.52
CA VAL A 147 -16.57 -22.49 8.46
C VAL A 147 -15.53 -22.01 7.46
N VAL A 148 -14.26 -22.15 7.85
CA VAL A 148 -13.12 -22.05 6.94
C VAL A 148 -12.46 -23.41 6.87
N GLU A 149 -12.21 -23.92 5.66
CA GLU A 149 -11.60 -25.23 5.46
C GLU A 149 -10.53 -25.17 4.37
N LEU A 150 -9.42 -25.87 4.60
CA LEU A 150 -8.30 -25.99 3.68
C LEU A 150 -8.29 -27.41 3.11
N ILE A 151 -8.42 -27.50 1.79
CA ILE A 151 -8.36 -28.77 1.06
C ILE A 151 -7.25 -28.74 0.00
N ASP A 152 -6.91 -29.92 -0.50
CA ASP A 152 -6.00 -30.07 -1.63
C ASP A 152 -6.75 -29.84 -2.95
N HIS A 153 -6.08 -29.26 -3.93
CA HIS A 153 -6.64 -29.18 -5.28
C HIS A 153 -6.80 -30.60 -5.86
N PRO A 154 -7.98 -30.99 -6.41
CA PRO A 154 -8.23 -32.34 -6.88
C PRO A 154 -7.20 -32.87 -7.89
N ASP A 155 -6.79 -32.00 -8.82
CA ASP A 155 -5.82 -32.34 -9.87
C ASP A 155 -4.34 -32.06 -9.48
N ALA A 156 -4.10 -31.41 -8.33
CA ALA A 156 -2.78 -30.95 -7.92
C ALA A 156 -2.64 -30.89 -6.38
N PRO A 157 -2.27 -32.00 -5.70
CA PRO A 157 -2.22 -32.07 -4.23
C PRO A 157 -1.20 -31.12 -3.54
N TYR A 158 -0.31 -30.51 -4.31
CA TYR A 158 0.62 -29.47 -3.84
C TYR A 158 0.00 -28.06 -3.87
N SER A 159 -1.13 -27.88 -4.55
CA SER A 159 -1.89 -26.63 -4.56
C SER A 159 -3.06 -26.71 -3.59
N LYS A 160 -3.38 -25.59 -2.94
CA LYS A 160 -4.37 -25.52 -1.85
C LYS A 160 -5.59 -24.71 -2.23
N ILE A 161 -6.76 -25.18 -1.80
CA ILE A 161 -8.03 -24.47 -1.95
C ILE A 161 -8.52 -24.08 -0.56
N LEU A 162 -8.82 -22.80 -0.39
CA LEU A 162 -9.44 -22.26 0.82
C LEU A 162 -10.95 -22.16 0.60
N LEU A 163 -11.71 -23.02 1.27
CA LEU A 163 -13.16 -23.00 1.28
C LEU A 163 -13.64 -22.04 2.38
N ILE A 164 -14.41 -21.03 1.97
CA ILE A 164 -15.13 -20.12 2.85
C ILE A 164 -16.60 -20.52 2.77
N MET A 165 -17.13 -21.04 3.87
CA MET A 165 -18.47 -21.64 3.90
C MET A 165 -19.36 -21.01 4.97
N GLY A 166 -20.66 -20.93 4.67
CA GLY A 166 -21.67 -20.48 5.62
C GLY A 166 -23.02 -21.14 5.38
N ARG A 167 -23.91 -21.12 6.38
CA ARG A 167 -25.31 -21.53 6.15
C ARG A 167 -25.97 -20.64 5.09
N ASN A 168 -25.65 -19.36 5.15
CA ASN A 168 -26.18 -18.28 4.33
C ASN A 168 -25.10 -17.21 4.11
N GLU A 169 -25.50 -16.11 3.46
CA GLU A 169 -24.64 -14.97 3.15
C GLU A 169 -24.03 -14.28 4.39
N GLU A 170 -24.75 -14.20 5.51
CA GLU A 170 -24.27 -13.59 6.76
C GLU A 170 -23.16 -14.42 7.41
N ASP A 171 -23.34 -15.73 7.46
CA ASP A 171 -22.31 -16.65 7.93
C ASP A 171 -21.07 -16.57 7.03
N LEU A 172 -21.25 -16.47 5.72
CA LEU A 172 -20.13 -16.37 4.78
C LEU A 172 -19.29 -15.11 5.03
N ALA A 173 -19.95 -13.96 5.23
CA ALA A 173 -19.26 -12.72 5.63
C ALA A 173 -18.57 -12.86 6.99
N THR A 174 -19.16 -13.59 7.93
CA THR A 174 -18.57 -13.86 9.25
C THR A 174 -17.32 -14.73 9.14
N ALA A 175 -17.34 -15.78 8.31
CA ALA A 175 -16.17 -16.62 8.04
C ALA A 175 -15.02 -15.81 7.41
N ALA A 176 -15.32 -14.96 6.43
CA ALA A 176 -14.35 -14.07 5.81
C ALA A 176 -13.73 -13.08 6.82
N LYS A 177 -14.55 -12.44 7.67
CA LYS A 177 -14.07 -11.55 8.75
C LYS A 177 -13.20 -12.29 9.75
N ALA A 178 -13.63 -13.47 10.19
CA ALA A 178 -12.89 -14.28 11.15
C ALA A 178 -11.51 -14.68 10.63
N LEU A 179 -11.43 -15.05 9.34
CA LEU A 179 -10.17 -15.39 8.69
C LEU A 179 -9.21 -14.20 8.63
N ALA A 180 -9.72 -13.03 8.22
CA ALA A 180 -8.93 -11.80 8.12
C ALA A 180 -8.47 -11.24 9.49
N LEU A 181 -9.25 -11.44 10.57
CA LEU A 181 -8.91 -11.02 11.94
C LEU A 181 -8.08 -12.07 12.71
N GLY A 182 -8.34 -13.35 12.46
CA GLY A 182 -8.05 -14.45 13.38
C GLY A 182 -6.92 -15.37 12.97
N GLY A 183 -6.09 -15.02 11.98
CA GLY A 183 -5.06 -15.89 11.40
C GLY A 183 -4.21 -16.68 12.42
N ASN A 184 -3.88 -16.08 13.57
CA ASN A 184 -3.08 -16.74 14.62
C ASN A 184 -3.83 -17.75 15.50
N LEU A 185 -5.17 -17.73 15.48
CA LEU A 185 -6.01 -18.62 16.30
C LEU A 185 -6.49 -19.85 15.52
N LEU A 186 -6.48 -19.79 14.19
CA LEU A 186 -6.91 -20.87 13.31
C LEU A 186 -5.91 -22.02 13.36
N ARG A 187 -6.39 -23.25 13.57
CA ARG A 187 -5.57 -24.46 13.67
C ARG A 187 -6.28 -25.65 13.06
N GLY A 188 -5.51 -26.49 12.38
CA GLY A 188 -6.01 -27.67 11.66
C GLY A 188 -6.58 -27.34 10.28
N SER A 189 -7.08 -28.37 9.60
CA SER A 189 -7.59 -28.22 8.23
C SER A 189 -8.96 -27.55 8.14
N ARG A 190 -9.75 -27.56 9.22
CA ARG A 190 -11.11 -27.03 9.25
C ARG A 190 -11.38 -26.33 10.58
N VAL A 191 -11.86 -25.10 10.52
CA VAL A 191 -12.21 -24.29 11.68
C VAL A 191 -13.65 -23.82 11.58
N THR A 192 -14.41 -24.02 12.64
CA THR A 192 -15.74 -23.44 12.83
C THR A 192 -15.62 -22.15 13.63
N ILE A 193 -16.29 -21.10 13.19
CA ILE A 193 -16.27 -19.79 13.85
C ILE A 193 -17.47 -19.66 14.77
N ASP A 194 -17.20 -19.50 16.06
CA ASP A 194 -18.26 -19.33 17.07
C ASP A 194 -18.79 -17.89 17.11
N LYS A 195 -17.89 -16.89 17.12
CA LYS A 195 -18.26 -15.48 17.21
C LYS A 195 -17.16 -14.59 16.62
N VAL A 196 -17.57 -13.53 15.92
CA VAL A 196 -16.74 -12.38 15.55
C VAL A 196 -17.44 -11.14 16.07
N GLU A 197 -16.75 -10.34 16.88
CA GLU A 197 -17.34 -9.14 17.49
C GLU A 197 -16.39 -7.96 17.37
N GLU A 198 -16.91 -6.86 16.85
CA GLU A 198 -16.22 -5.58 16.87
C GLU A 198 -16.47 -4.90 18.21
N LEU A 199 -15.41 -4.76 19.01
CA LEU A 199 -15.54 -4.21 20.36
C LEU A 199 -15.69 -2.68 20.36
N GLN A 200 -15.10 -2.01 19.38
CA GLN A 200 -15.15 -0.55 19.23
C GLN A 200 -15.19 -0.18 17.74
N PRO A 201 -16.09 0.72 17.35
CA PRO A 201 -16.08 1.30 16.01
C PRO A 201 -14.75 1.99 15.71
N ARG A 202 -14.33 1.91 14.45
CA ARG A 202 -13.20 2.68 13.93
C ARG A 202 -13.43 4.19 14.01
N LYS A 203 -12.34 4.94 14.00
CA LYS A 203 -12.35 6.41 14.02
C LYS A 203 -11.75 6.95 12.72
N PRO A 204 -12.12 8.17 12.30
CA PRO A 204 -11.47 8.82 11.16
C PRO A 204 -9.96 8.90 11.36
N TYR A 205 -9.19 8.65 10.29
CA TYR A 205 -7.72 8.73 10.26
C TYR A 205 -6.97 7.76 11.18
N ASP A 206 -7.63 6.68 11.62
CA ASP A 206 -7.02 5.63 12.45
C ASP A 206 -6.37 4.49 11.63
N ALA A 207 -6.24 4.68 10.32
CA ALA A 207 -5.67 3.72 9.38
C ALA A 207 -4.22 3.33 9.77
N PRO A 208 -3.91 2.03 9.96
CA PRO A 208 -2.57 1.59 10.38
C PRO A 208 -1.44 1.97 9.43
N ALA A 209 -1.71 2.09 8.12
CA ALA A 209 -0.70 2.50 7.14
C ALA A 209 -0.47 4.01 7.11
N TRP A 210 -1.26 4.80 7.85
CA TRP A 210 -1.06 6.24 8.00
C TRP A 210 -0.37 6.55 9.31
N MET A 211 0.55 7.51 9.27
CA MET A 211 1.09 8.08 10.49
C MET A 211 0.00 8.87 11.19
N ARG A 212 -0.14 8.65 12.49
CA ARG A 212 -1.10 9.38 13.32
C ARG A 212 -0.84 10.88 13.30
N THR A 213 -1.91 11.64 13.16
CA THR A 213 -1.90 13.12 13.13
C THR A 213 -2.50 13.74 14.38
N ASP A 214 -2.72 12.97 15.45
CA ASP A 214 -3.33 13.44 16.71
C ASP A 214 -2.33 13.53 17.88
N ARG A 215 -1.08 13.10 17.67
CA ARG A 215 0.00 13.13 18.67
C ARG A 215 1.38 13.08 18.00
N PRO A 216 2.46 13.38 18.75
CA PRO A 216 3.81 12.99 18.36
C PRO A 216 3.93 11.48 18.13
N VAL A 217 4.57 11.10 17.02
CA VAL A 217 4.84 9.72 16.63
C VAL A 217 6.33 9.43 16.74
N ARG A 218 6.69 8.31 17.39
CA ARG A 218 8.08 7.88 17.50
C ARG A 218 8.53 7.16 16.23
N PHE A 219 9.82 7.22 15.92
CA PHE A 219 10.37 6.49 14.79
C PHE A 219 10.27 4.97 14.98
N ALA A 220 10.27 4.50 16.23
CA ALA A 220 9.93 3.11 16.57
C ALA A 220 8.62 2.61 15.96
N GLU A 221 7.65 3.50 15.74
CA GLU A 221 6.33 3.18 15.18
C GLU A 221 6.31 3.18 13.65
N LEU A 222 7.39 3.64 13.01
CA LEU A 222 7.50 3.85 11.56
C LEU A 222 8.51 2.92 10.88
N ILE A 223 9.24 2.10 11.65
CA ILE A 223 10.18 1.12 11.10
C ILE A 223 9.44 -0.11 10.59
N SER A 224 9.91 -0.63 9.46
CA SER A 224 9.42 -1.84 8.80
C SER A 224 10.19 -3.09 9.22
N TYR A 225 11.43 -2.95 9.71
CA TYR A 225 12.26 -4.06 10.14
C TYR A 225 13.24 -3.67 11.27
N PRO A 226 13.68 -4.63 12.10
CA PRO A 226 14.66 -4.37 13.15
C PRO A 226 15.95 -3.76 12.58
N GLN A 227 16.56 -2.83 13.32
CA GLN A 227 17.81 -2.14 12.95
C GLN A 227 17.74 -1.23 11.70
N GLN A 228 16.55 -0.94 11.16
CA GLN A 228 16.39 -0.01 10.03
C GLN A 228 17.03 1.37 10.28
N LEU A 229 17.09 1.81 11.53
CA LEU A 229 17.68 3.10 11.92
C LEU A 229 19.18 3.03 12.23
N GLN A 230 19.87 1.98 11.78
CA GLN A 230 21.29 1.75 12.06
C GLN A 230 22.06 1.53 10.76
N VAL A 231 23.23 2.15 10.64
CA VAL A 231 24.10 2.03 9.48
C VAL A 231 25.56 1.92 9.89
N SER A 232 26.36 1.29 9.03
CA SER A 232 27.79 1.10 9.27
C SER A 232 28.59 1.14 7.98
N GLY A 233 29.89 1.43 8.11
CA GLY A 233 30.86 1.44 7.01
C GLY A 233 31.35 2.84 6.68
N LEU A 234 32.42 2.90 5.87
CA LEU A 234 33.12 4.14 5.50
C LEU A 234 32.22 5.14 4.77
N GLN A 235 31.40 4.63 3.86
CA GLN A 235 30.32 5.37 3.19
C GLN A 235 29.01 4.63 3.47
N PRO A 236 28.36 4.89 4.62
CA PRO A 236 27.15 4.17 5.00
C PRO A 236 26.01 4.52 4.04
N ARG A 237 25.07 3.58 3.90
CA ARG A 237 23.82 3.85 3.16
C ARG A 237 22.97 4.87 3.94
N PRO A 238 22.08 5.63 3.26
CA PRO A 238 21.11 6.45 3.96
C PRO A 238 20.18 5.61 4.83
N ILE A 239 19.82 6.12 6.01
CA ILE A 239 18.66 5.65 6.76
C ILE A 239 17.42 6.31 6.18
N THR A 240 16.43 5.51 5.81
CA THR A 240 15.17 5.98 5.22
C THR A 240 13.98 5.58 6.07
N LEU A 241 13.11 6.54 6.36
CA LEU A 241 11.81 6.35 7.01
C LEU A 241 10.72 6.83 6.07
N ASP A 242 9.77 5.96 5.76
CA ASP A 242 8.59 6.34 4.97
C ASP A 242 7.50 6.85 5.93
N VAL A 243 6.91 7.99 5.60
CA VAL A 243 5.86 8.68 6.36
C VAL A 243 4.67 8.90 5.45
N ASN A 244 3.67 8.03 5.59
CA ASN A 244 2.41 8.13 4.86
C ASN A 244 1.43 8.98 5.65
N LEU A 245 0.75 9.91 4.99
CA LEU A 245 -0.16 10.86 5.60
C LEU A 245 -1.51 10.85 4.89
N PRO A 246 -2.59 11.20 5.61
CA PRO A 246 -3.87 11.51 4.99
C PRO A 246 -3.70 12.61 3.94
N PRO A 247 -4.34 12.50 2.75
CA PRO A 247 -4.16 13.47 1.66
C PRO A 247 -4.80 14.83 1.97
N ASP A 248 -5.70 14.88 2.96
CA ASP A 248 -6.42 16.07 3.38
C ASP A 248 -5.72 16.83 4.50
N LEU A 249 -4.50 16.46 4.86
CA LEU A 249 -3.72 17.19 5.85
C LEU A 249 -3.40 18.61 5.33
N PHE A 250 -4.04 19.60 5.93
CA PHE A 250 -3.99 20.99 5.52
C PHE A 250 -3.07 21.82 6.41
N VAL A 251 -2.12 22.49 5.75
CA VAL A 251 -1.15 23.35 6.40
C VAL A 251 -1.57 24.81 6.26
N TRP A 252 -2.15 25.36 7.33
CA TRP A 252 -2.46 26.79 7.41
C TRP A 252 -1.32 27.58 8.07
N ARG A 253 -0.65 28.45 7.29
CA ARG A 253 0.53 29.24 7.70
C ARG A 253 1.73 28.34 8.08
N ASN A 254 2.87 28.52 7.41
CA ASN A 254 4.03 27.65 7.57
C ASN A 254 4.71 27.83 8.94
N GLN A 255 4.21 27.13 9.96
CA GLN A 255 4.87 27.00 11.28
C GLN A 255 5.94 25.90 11.27
N GLY A 256 5.97 25.08 10.21
CA GLY A 256 6.80 23.91 10.04
C GLY A 256 6.53 22.80 11.07
N ILE A 257 7.03 21.61 10.77
CA ILE A 257 6.67 20.37 11.48
C ILE A 257 7.76 20.08 12.50
N PRO A 258 7.44 19.98 13.80
CA PRO A 258 8.40 19.60 14.81
C PRO A 258 8.98 18.20 14.53
N LEU A 259 10.30 18.16 14.41
CA LEU A 259 11.10 16.96 14.23
C LEU A 259 12.16 16.92 15.32
N ARG A 260 12.06 15.95 16.23
CA ARG A 260 13.07 15.71 17.27
C ARG A 260 13.92 14.53 16.84
N THR A 261 15.15 14.80 16.44
CA THR A 261 16.08 13.75 16.00
C THR A 261 17.11 13.51 17.10
N GLN A 262 17.08 12.31 17.66
CA GLN A 262 18.09 11.82 18.58
C GLN A 262 19.00 10.85 17.83
N TYR A 263 20.31 11.02 17.94
CA TYR A 263 21.24 10.21 17.16
C TYR A 263 22.57 9.95 17.87
N ARG A 264 23.21 8.84 17.48
CA ARG A 264 24.52 8.38 17.96
C ARG A 264 25.39 8.02 16.79
N TYR A 265 26.70 8.21 16.93
CA TYR A 265 27.66 7.92 15.88
C TYR A 265 29.03 7.62 16.48
N THR A 266 29.87 6.91 15.73
CA THR A 266 31.30 6.80 16.02
C THR A 266 31.93 8.18 15.88
N ALA A 267 32.42 8.75 16.99
CA ALA A 267 33.05 10.06 16.98
C ALA A 267 34.24 10.10 16.00
N PRO A 268 34.37 11.14 15.17
CA PRO A 268 35.51 11.26 14.26
C PRO A 268 36.80 11.50 15.06
N SER A 269 37.94 11.12 14.46
CA SER A 269 39.25 11.24 15.11
C SER A 269 39.65 12.69 15.37
N ALA A 270 39.16 13.61 14.53
CA ALA A 270 39.30 15.05 14.65
C ALA A 270 37.96 15.72 14.30
N ASN A 271 37.79 16.99 14.68
CA ASN A 271 36.66 17.80 14.18
C ASN A 271 36.91 18.11 12.70
N ASP A 272 36.34 17.29 11.83
CA ASP A 272 36.45 17.34 10.38
C ASP A 272 35.09 17.69 9.74
N ASP A 273 34.97 17.53 8.42
CA ASP A 273 33.75 17.84 7.66
C ASP A 273 32.62 16.79 7.80
N SER A 274 32.73 15.87 8.77
CA SER A 274 31.71 14.86 9.05
C SER A 274 30.36 15.50 9.40
N ARG A 275 29.29 15.03 8.74
CA ARG A 275 27.96 15.65 8.81
C ARG A 275 26.82 14.64 8.68
N LEU A 276 25.74 14.90 9.40
CA LEU A 276 24.44 14.27 9.19
C LEU A 276 23.57 15.19 8.33
N ASN A 277 23.30 14.80 7.09
CA ASN A 277 22.35 15.52 6.25
C ASN A 277 20.96 14.92 6.42
N ILE A 278 19.95 15.78 6.53
CA ILE A 278 18.55 15.37 6.64
C ILE A 278 17.79 15.93 5.45
N SER A 279 17.05 15.07 4.76
CA SER A 279 16.25 15.42 3.60
C SER A 279 14.85 14.80 3.68
N LEU A 280 13.89 15.46 3.03
CA LEU A 280 12.51 15.00 2.90
C LEU A 280 12.16 15.02 1.41
N ASN A 281 11.69 13.90 0.88
CA ASN A 281 11.28 13.77 -0.53
C ASN A 281 12.41 14.20 -1.49
N GLU A 282 13.64 13.73 -1.22
CA GLU A 282 14.88 14.09 -1.94
C GLU A 282 15.28 15.57 -1.86
N GLN A 283 14.60 16.38 -1.05
CA GLN A 283 14.94 17.78 -0.84
C GLN A 283 15.67 17.97 0.48
N PHE A 284 16.83 18.62 0.42
CA PHE A 284 17.62 18.97 1.59
C PHE A 284 16.81 19.86 2.57
N ILE A 285 16.90 19.54 3.86
CA ILE A 285 16.32 20.32 4.97
C ILE A 285 17.44 20.99 5.76
N THR A 286 18.38 20.19 6.29
CA THR A 286 19.45 20.68 7.17
C THR A 286 20.67 19.75 7.15
N SER A 287 21.79 20.25 7.65
CA SER A 287 23.04 19.52 7.86
C SER A 287 23.55 19.78 9.26
N LEU A 288 23.80 18.72 10.03
CA LEU A 288 24.23 18.77 11.42
C LEU A 288 25.70 18.28 11.49
N PRO A 289 26.62 19.05 12.08
CA PRO A 289 28.01 18.62 12.20
C PRO A 289 28.16 17.45 13.17
N LEU A 290 28.98 16.46 12.81
CA LEU A 290 29.33 15.32 13.66
C LEU A 290 30.65 15.65 14.37
N VAL A 291 30.55 16.23 15.56
CA VAL A 291 31.72 16.72 16.31
C VAL A 291 32.24 15.67 17.28
N ARG A 292 33.56 15.65 17.48
CA ARG A 292 34.16 14.95 18.61
C ARG A 292 33.79 15.71 19.89
N LYS A 293 33.13 15.05 20.84
CA LYS A 293 33.00 15.58 22.21
C LYS A 293 34.30 15.30 22.96
N ASP A 294 34.94 16.34 23.50
CA ASP A 294 36.09 16.21 24.37
C ASP A 294 35.63 15.78 25.77
N THR A 295 35.25 14.51 25.93
CA THR A 295 34.94 13.92 27.24
C THR A 295 36.21 13.45 27.93
N SER A 296 36.35 13.72 29.23
CA SER A 296 37.47 13.17 30.00
C SER A 296 37.38 11.63 30.06
N SER A 297 38.52 10.93 30.16
CA SER A 297 38.57 9.46 30.20
C SER A 297 37.73 8.84 31.34
N LEU A 298 37.53 9.57 32.44
CA LEU A 298 36.65 9.17 33.55
C LEU A 298 35.16 9.31 33.22
N GLU A 299 34.79 10.30 32.40
CA GLU A 299 33.41 10.41 31.90
C GLU A 299 33.11 9.36 30.83
N GLU A 300 34.06 9.02 29.96
CA GLU A 300 33.90 7.93 28.97
C GLU A 300 33.61 6.58 29.64
N LEU A 301 34.34 6.25 30.72
CA LEU A 301 34.09 5.06 31.54
C LEU A 301 32.73 5.11 32.25
N ARG A 302 32.29 6.29 32.71
CA ARG A 302 30.98 6.48 33.33
C ARG A 302 29.83 6.36 32.32
N LEU A 303 30.02 6.89 31.10
CA LEU A 303 29.13 6.79 29.95
C LEU A 303 28.98 5.33 29.45
N ALA A 304 30.05 4.54 29.51
CA ALA A 304 30.01 3.12 29.16
C ALA A 304 29.22 2.26 30.16
N VAL A 305 29.06 2.71 31.42
CA VAL A 305 28.40 1.96 32.51
C VAL A 305 26.98 2.47 32.81
N LEU A 306 26.69 3.76 32.59
CA LEU A 306 25.39 4.37 32.78
C LEU A 306 24.74 4.64 31.42
N SER A 307 23.95 3.69 30.92
CA SER A 307 23.38 3.67 29.56
C SER A 307 22.41 4.82 29.20
N ASN A 308 22.16 5.77 30.11
CA ASN A 308 21.08 6.75 29.98
C ASN A 308 21.50 8.22 29.87
N ASP A 309 22.77 8.60 30.05
CA ASP A 309 23.11 10.03 30.08
C ASP A 309 24.36 10.37 29.25
N THR A 310 24.14 11.18 28.20
CA THR A 310 25.08 12.14 27.55
C THR A 310 25.84 11.82 26.24
N ALA A 311 25.71 10.63 25.64
CA ALA A 311 26.21 10.40 24.26
C ALA A 311 25.25 10.87 23.14
N ASN A 312 23.99 11.18 23.47
CA ASN A 312 22.96 11.51 22.48
C ASN A 312 23.06 12.97 22.03
N ALA A 313 23.25 13.20 20.73
CA ALA A 313 22.92 14.50 20.15
C ALA A 313 21.40 14.55 19.94
N ASN A 314 20.77 15.65 20.34
CA ASN A 314 19.32 15.84 20.26
C ASN A 314 19.05 17.19 19.63
N ASP A 315 18.49 17.18 18.42
CA ASP A 315 18.13 18.39 17.69
C ASP A 315 16.62 18.52 17.54
N LYS A 316 16.14 19.74 17.79
CA LYS A 316 14.77 20.16 17.48
C LYS A 316 14.80 20.89 16.16
N LEU A 317 14.36 20.19 15.12
CA LEU A 317 14.28 20.68 13.76
C LEU A 317 12.84 21.02 13.42
N VAL A 318 12.70 21.92 12.46
CA VAL A 318 11.41 22.31 11.91
C VAL A 318 11.43 21.98 10.44
N VAL A 319 10.65 20.97 10.03
CA VAL A 319 10.56 20.58 8.62
C VAL A 319 9.61 21.54 7.91
N PRO A 320 10.02 22.18 6.79
CA PRO A 320 9.12 23.05 6.04
C PRO A 320 7.87 22.30 5.59
N SER A 321 6.70 22.73 6.06
CA SER A 321 5.44 22.02 5.83
C SER A 321 5.00 22.05 4.36
N LEU A 322 5.48 23.03 3.59
CA LEU A 322 5.30 23.10 2.14
C LEU A 322 6.05 21.98 1.38
N LYS A 323 6.74 21.04 2.04
CA LYS A 323 7.44 19.94 1.35
C LYS A 323 6.77 18.57 1.55
N ILE A 324 5.67 18.53 2.30
CA ILE A 324 4.92 17.30 2.58
C ILE A 324 3.89 17.01 1.49
N GLY A 325 3.74 15.72 1.16
CA GLY A 325 2.65 15.14 0.39
C GLY A 325 1.99 13.98 1.13
N ASP A 326 1.23 13.17 0.42
CA ASP A 326 0.54 11.97 0.92
C ASP A 326 1.52 10.83 1.27
N ARG A 327 2.58 10.66 0.49
CA ARG A 327 3.69 9.75 0.79
C ARG A 327 4.98 10.52 0.89
N ASN A 328 5.68 10.35 2.00
CA ASN A 328 6.90 11.09 2.27
C ASN A 328 8.03 10.14 2.62
N ARG A 329 9.26 10.52 2.26
CA ARG A 329 10.47 9.82 2.67
C ARG A 329 11.39 10.77 3.40
N LEU A 330 11.60 10.50 4.69
CA LEU A 330 12.60 11.16 5.51
C LEU A 330 13.91 10.37 5.40
N ARG A 331 14.98 11.05 5.01
CA ARG A 331 16.27 10.44 4.73
C ARG A 331 17.37 11.10 5.56
N PHE A 332 18.18 10.27 6.21
CA PHE A 332 19.31 10.65 7.06
C PHE A 332 20.59 10.08 6.46
N ASP A 333 21.47 10.95 5.98
CA ASP A 333 22.76 10.59 5.38
C ASP A 333 23.89 10.96 6.34
N PHE A 334 24.47 9.96 6.99
CA PHE A 334 25.70 10.11 7.77
C PHE A 334 26.89 10.10 6.81
N ASN A 335 27.55 11.25 6.68
CA ASN A 335 28.75 11.40 5.86
C ASN A 335 29.92 11.59 6.81
N PHE A 336 30.74 10.56 6.98
CA PHE A 336 31.98 10.64 7.74
C PHE A 336 33.08 11.14 6.82
N ALA A 337 33.73 12.25 7.18
CA ALA A 337 34.91 12.69 6.46
C ALA A 337 36.03 11.67 6.71
N SER A 338 36.64 11.21 5.63
CA SER A 338 37.80 10.33 5.69
C SER A 338 39.04 11.14 5.39
N THR A 339 40.00 11.14 6.30
CA THR A 339 41.35 11.65 6.03
C THR A 339 42.21 10.65 5.25
N MET A 340 41.63 9.51 4.83
CA MET A 340 42.27 8.53 3.95
C MET A 340 42.33 9.07 2.53
N GLY A 341 43.14 10.11 2.32
CA GLY A 341 43.28 10.77 1.02
C GLY A 341 44.59 11.52 0.85
N SER A 342 45.38 11.70 1.92
CA SER A 342 46.76 12.20 1.77
C SER A 342 47.71 11.05 1.46
N ALA A 343 47.58 10.46 0.27
CA ALA A 343 48.66 9.68 -0.32
C ALA A 343 49.80 10.67 -0.68
N GLN A 344 50.58 11.09 0.32
CA GLN A 344 51.88 11.67 0.05
C GLN A 344 52.67 10.58 -0.69
N ARG A 345 53.12 10.87 -1.92
CA ARG A 345 53.79 9.89 -2.81
C ARG A 345 54.89 9.07 -2.12
N ASP A 346 55.51 9.62 -1.07
CA ASP A 346 56.66 9.02 -0.37
C ASP A 346 56.32 8.44 1.03
N ARG A 347 55.06 8.45 1.47
CA ARG A 347 54.63 7.91 2.78
C ARG A 347 53.28 7.20 2.71
N CYS A 348 53.30 5.89 2.46
CA CYS A 348 52.13 5.03 2.66
C CYS A 348 51.91 4.77 4.15
N GLN A 349 50.92 5.43 4.74
CA GLN A 349 50.38 5.00 6.03
C GLN A 349 49.20 4.08 5.76
N THR A 350 49.36 2.79 6.05
CA THR A 350 48.27 1.84 6.07
C THR A 350 47.41 2.13 7.28
N ILE A 351 46.28 2.81 7.06
CA ILE A 351 45.27 3.03 8.09
C ILE A 351 44.14 2.04 7.81
N LEU A 352 43.85 1.16 8.76
CA LEU A 352 42.64 0.36 8.71
C LEU A 352 41.47 1.33 8.95
N PRO A 353 40.53 1.49 8.00
CA PRO A 353 39.35 2.30 8.26
C PRO A 353 38.65 1.77 9.51
N ALA A 354 38.46 2.63 10.50
CA ALA A 354 37.65 2.26 11.65
C ALA A 354 36.23 1.95 11.14
N ASN A 355 35.61 0.89 11.66
CA ASN A 355 34.22 0.59 11.34
C ASN A 355 33.33 1.68 11.96
N THR A 356 33.01 2.71 11.19
CA THR A 356 32.10 3.79 11.59
C THR A 356 30.68 3.28 11.63
N GLN A 357 29.98 3.59 12.71
CA GLN A 357 28.58 3.24 12.92
C GLN A 357 27.79 4.50 13.23
N ALA A 358 26.54 4.54 12.80
CA ALA A 358 25.61 5.60 13.13
C ALA A 358 24.20 5.05 13.32
N ILE A 359 23.47 5.66 14.25
CA ILE A 359 22.13 5.24 14.65
C ILE A 359 21.27 6.48 14.85
N ILE A 360 20.04 6.45 14.32
CA ILE A 360 18.96 7.33 14.77
C ILE A 360 18.19 6.60 15.87
N ASP A 361 18.05 7.23 17.02
CA ASP A 361 17.37 6.64 18.18
C ASP A 361 15.87 6.51 17.88
N GLU A 362 15.29 5.39 18.26
CA GLU A 362 13.88 5.04 18.03
C GLU A 362 12.92 6.00 18.77
N ASP A 363 13.38 6.68 19.83
CA ASP A 363 12.63 7.74 20.55
C ASP A 363 12.69 9.12 19.86
N SER A 364 13.31 9.22 18.68
CA SER A 364 13.13 10.36 17.78
C SER A 364 11.66 10.49 17.39
N THR A 365 11.16 11.71 17.22
CA THR A 365 9.72 11.96 16.99
C THR A 365 9.46 12.96 15.88
N ILE A 366 8.34 12.76 15.18
CA ILE A 366 7.73 13.74 14.27
C ILE A 366 6.31 14.04 14.79
N ASP A 367 5.90 15.31 14.77
CA ASP A 367 4.61 15.73 15.33
C ASP A 367 3.76 16.49 14.32
N LEU A 368 2.61 15.92 13.97
CA LEU A 368 1.61 16.54 13.09
C LEU A 368 0.30 16.89 13.81
N SER A 369 0.27 16.82 15.15
CA SER A 369 -0.93 17.07 15.96
C SER A 369 -1.52 18.47 15.85
N GLY A 370 -0.72 19.44 15.41
CA GLY A 370 -1.16 20.83 15.20
C GLY A 370 -1.83 21.12 13.86
N TYR A 371 -1.94 20.13 12.97
CA TYR A 371 -2.48 20.32 11.61
C TYR A 371 -3.96 19.92 11.54
N HIS A 372 -4.69 20.59 10.64
CA HIS A 372 -6.12 20.34 10.42
C HIS A 372 -6.34 19.49 9.16
N HIS A 373 -7.49 18.84 9.08
CA HIS A 373 -7.91 18.09 7.89
C HIS A 373 -8.87 18.94 7.06
N TYR A 374 -8.48 19.23 5.82
CA TYR A 374 -9.29 19.94 4.83
C TYR A 374 -8.83 19.61 3.42
N ILE A 375 -9.74 19.14 2.59
CA ILE A 375 -9.55 18.97 1.15
C ILE A 375 -10.85 19.33 0.42
N SER A 376 -10.73 19.93 -0.76
CA SER A 376 -11.88 20.12 -1.63
C SER A 376 -12.21 18.80 -2.31
N MET A 377 -13.41 18.27 -2.10
CA MET A 377 -13.88 17.04 -2.72
C MET A 377 -14.91 17.34 -3.82
N PRO A 378 -15.06 16.45 -4.82
CA PRO A 378 -14.29 15.23 -5.08
C PRO A 378 -12.87 15.52 -5.61
N ASP A 379 -11.90 14.65 -5.29
CA ASP A 379 -10.53 14.73 -5.80
C ASP A 379 -10.04 13.34 -6.25
N LEU A 380 -9.94 13.14 -7.57
CA LEU A 380 -9.50 11.85 -8.14
C LEU A 380 -8.02 11.54 -7.87
N LYS A 381 -7.19 12.56 -7.63
CA LYS A 381 -5.79 12.35 -7.27
C LYS A 381 -5.69 11.83 -5.84
N ALA A 382 -6.53 12.31 -4.93
CA ALA A 382 -6.65 11.79 -3.57
C ALA A 382 -7.13 10.33 -3.59
N PHE A 383 -8.15 10.01 -4.42
CA PHE A 383 -8.61 8.64 -4.64
C PHE A 383 -7.49 7.73 -5.18
N ALA A 384 -6.85 8.10 -6.28
CA ALA A 384 -5.83 7.27 -6.92
C ALA A 384 -4.61 6.99 -6.02
N ARG A 385 -4.19 7.98 -5.22
CA ARG A 385 -2.98 7.87 -4.40
C ARG A 385 -3.20 7.22 -3.04
N SER A 386 -4.34 7.48 -2.42
CA SER A 386 -4.59 7.12 -1.01
C SER A 386 -5.90 6.39 -0.78
N GLY A 387 -6.73 6.18 -1.81
CA GLY A 387 -8.07 5.60 -1.69
C GLY A 387 -9.09 6.53 -1.03
N PHE A 388 -8.79 7.82 -0.89
CA PHE A 388 -9.67 8.79 -0.22
C PHE A 388 -10.87 9.15 -1.11
N PRO A 389 -12.09 9.31 -0.56
CA PRO A 389 -12.44 9.37 0.87
C PRO A 389 -12.70 8.00 1.53
N PHE A 390 -12.74 6.91 0.76
CA PHE A 390 -13.06 5.57 1.27
C PHE A 390 -12.06 5.08 2.32
N SER A 391 -10.80 5.52 2.26
CA SER A 391 -9.76 5.20 3.25
C SER A 391 -9.79 6.08 4.51
N ARG A 392 -10.68 7.08 4.61
CA ARG A 392 -10.80 7.95 5.80
C ARG A 392 -11.15 7.14 7.04
N MET A 393 -12.06 6.18 6.91
CA MET A 393 -12.31 5.11 7.88
C MET A 393 -11.52 3.90 7.42
N ALA A 394 -10.64 3.36 8.27
CA ALA A 394 -9.71 2.31 7.85
C ALA A 394 -10.41 1.03 7.32
N ASP A 395 -11.59 0.74 7.85
CA ASP A 395 -12.43 -0.41 7.50
C ASP A 395 -13.54 -0.10 6.49
N MET A 396 -13.55 1.12 5.93
CA MET A 396 -14.55 1.63 4.99
C MET A 396 -16.00 1.62 5.53
N SER A 397 -16.19 1.76 6.85
CA SER A 397 -17.52 1.75 7.49
C SER A 397 -18.49 2.81 6.98
N GLU A 398 -17.96 3.91 6.44
CA GLU A 398 -18.74 5.02 5.86
C GLU A 398 -18.78 4.97 4.33
N SER A 399 -18.67 3.78 3.75
CA SER A 399 -18.64 3.59 2.30
C SER A 399 -19.64 2.53 1.82
N ILE A 400 -20.23 2.78 0.65
CA ILE A 400 -21.07 1.83 -0.07
C ILE A 400 -20.49 1.63 -1.46
N VAL A 401 -20.30 0.38 -1.87
CA VAL A 401 -20.04 0.05 -3.27
C VAL A 401 -21.37 -0.28 -3.95
N VAL A 402 -21.69 0.45 -5.01
CA VAL A 402 -22.86 0.21 -5.83
C VAL A 402 -22.45 -0.62 -7.03
N VAL A 403 -22.99 -1.84 -7.15
CA VAL A 403 -22.68 -2.81 -8.20
C VAL A 403 -23.90 -3.06 -9.10
N PRO A 404 -23.73 -3.54 -10.33
CA PRO A 404 -24.87 -3.92 -11.17
C PRO A 404 -25.55 -5.17 -10.61
N ALA A 405 -26.88 -5.29 -10.75
CA ALA A 405 -27.63 -6.48 -10.31
C ALA A 405 -27.19 -7.80 -10.99
N LYS A 406 -26.59 -7.71 -12.19
CA LYS A 406 -25.96 -8.85 -12.88
C LYS A 406 -24.51 -8.50 -13.20
N THR A 407 -23.59 -9.30 -12.69
CA THR A 407 -22.15 -9.05 -12.77
C THR A 407 -21.43 -10.11 -13.59
N THR A 408 -20.50 -9.67 -14.43
CA THR A 408 -19.53 -10.57 -15.08
C THR A 408 -18.37 -10.91 -14.12
N PRO A 409 -17.63 -12.01 -14.36
CA PRO A 409 -16.42 -12.29 -13.58
C PRO A 409 -15.43 -11.13 -13.58
N THR A 410 -15.29 -10.44 -14.71
CA THR A 410 -14.40 -9.27 -14.85
C THR A 410 -14.86 -8.12 -13.95
N GLN A 411 -16.17 -7.85 -13.87
CA GLN A 411 -16.71 -6.82 -12.98
C GLN A 411 -16.48 -7.13 -11.50
N ILE A 412 -16.66 -8.40 -11.08
CA ILE A 412 -16.33 -8.80 -9.71
C ILE A 412 -14.82 -8.69 -9.46
N SER A 413 -13.98 -9.08 -10.42
CA SER A 413 -12.52 -8.90 -10.30
C SER A 413 -12.16 -7.42 -10.10
N THR A 414 -12.78 -6.50 -10.86
CA THR A 414 -12.61 -5.05 -10.70
C THR A 414 -13.07 -4.55 -9.32
N LEU A 415 -14.21 -5.04 -8.81
CA LEU A 415 -14.68 -4.73 -7.45
C LEU A 415 -13.62 -5.13 -6.41
N LEU A 416 -13.14 -6.37 -6.48
CA LEU A 416 -12.17 -6.92 -5.54
C LEU A 416 -10.85 -6.14 -5.58
N GLU A 417 -10.35 -5.83 -6.78
CA GLU A 417 -9.11 -5.07 -6.97
C GLU A 417 -9.22 -3.61 -6.51
N ALA A 418 -10.37 -2.95 -6.74
CA ALA A 418 -10.60 -1.59 -6.25
C ALA A 418 -10.62 -1.53 -4.72
N VAL A 419 -11.36 -2.45 -4.07
CA VAL A 419 -11.42 -2.52 -2.60
C VAL A 419 -10.07 -2.92 -2.01
N ALA A 420 -9.36 -3.88 -2.63
CA ALA A 420 -8.02 -4.26 -2.22
C ALA A 420 -7.02 -3.10 -2.37
N GLY A 421 -7.12 -2.31 -3.43
CA GLY A 421 -6.31 -1.13 -3.67
C GLY A 421 -6.48 -0.07 -2.59
N ILE A 422 -7.72 0.24 -2.19
CA ILE A 422 -7.99 1.17 -1.09
C ILE A 422 -7.42 0.61 0.23
N SER A 423 -7.61 -0.69 0.48
CA SER A 423 -7.12 -1.36 1.70
C SER A 423 -5.60 -1.45 1.78
N ALA A 424 -4.92 -1.51 0.64
CA ALA A 424 -3.46 -1.42 0.55
C ALA A 424 -2.93 -0.05 1.00
N ARG A 425 -3.76 1.00 0.89
CA ARG A 425 -3.42 2.37 1.34
C ARG A 425 -3.81 2.65 2.78
N SER A 426 -4.90 2.05 3.28
CA SER A 426 -5.29 2.16 4.70
C SER A 426 -4.52 1.19 5.59
N GLY A 427 -4.02 0.07 5.05
CA GLY A 427 -3.38 -0.99 5.81
C GLY A 427 -4.35 -1.78 6.68
N TYR A 428 -5.65 -1.77 6.35
CA TYR A 428 -6.68 -2.48 7.11
C TYR A 428 -7.77 -3.05 6.19
N PRO A 429 -8.34 -4.23 6.50
CA PRO A 429 -9.42 -4.82 5.72
C PRO A 429 -10.73 -4.04 5.84
N ALA A 430 -11.53 -4.07 4.77
CA ALA A 430 -12.79 -3.35 4.58
C ALA A 430 -13.98 -4.01 5.33
N PHE A 431 -13.88 -4.20 6.65
CA PHE A 431 -14.90 -4.91 7.43
C PHE A 431 -16.25 -4.19 7.52
N GLY A 432 -16.24 -2.86 7.44
CA GLY A 432 -17.41 -1.99 7.51
C GLY A 432 -18.06 -1.73 6.15
N LEU A 433 -17.43 -2.17 5.05
CA LEU A 433 -17.92 -1.95 3.69
C LEU A 433 -19.33 -2.51 3.48
N ARG A 434 -20.18 -1.71 2.84
CA ARG A 434 -21.51 -2.12 2.39
C ARG A 434 -21.54 -2.25 0.88
N LEU A 435 -22.32 -3.20 0.38
CA LEU A 435 -22.61 -3.36 -1.05
C LEU A 435 -24.10 -3.14 -1.27
N SER A 436 -24.46 -2.58 -2.42
CA SER A 436 -25.83 -2.41 -2.86
C SER A 436 -25.90 -2.55 -4.38
N ASP A 437 -27.00 -3.10 -4.90
CA ASP A 437 -27.36 -3.05 -6.32
C ASP A 437 -28.47 -2.02 -6.62
N ASP A 438 -28.92 -1.30 -5.59
CA ASP A 438 -29.94 -0.25 -5.68
C ASP A 438 -29.32 1.13 -5.50
N TRP A 439 -29.07 1.79 -6.63
CA TRP A 439 -28.59 3.17 -6.67
C TRP A 439 -29.49 4.14 -5.89
N GLN A 440 -30.81 4.03 -5.99
CA GLN A 440 -31.73 5.01 -5.42
C GLN A 440 -31.77 4.95 -3.90
N ALA A 441 -31.58 3.76 -3.33
CA ALA A 441 -31.40 3.59 -1.90
C ALA A 441 -30.01 4.09 -1.47
N ALA A 442 -28.95 3.64 -2.15
CA ALA A 442 -27.58 3.98 -1.79
C ALA A 442 -27.29 5.49 -1.87
N ALA A 443 -27.82 6.20 -2.86
CA ALA A 443 -27.61 7.64 -3.05
C ALA A 443 -28.12 8.50 -1.88
N LYS A 444 -29.11 8.01 -1.12
CA LYS A 444 -29.73 8.75 0.00
C LYS A 444 -29.01 8.54 1.33
N GLU A 445 -28.12 7.57 1.40
CA GLU A 445 -27.37 7.23 2.61
C GLU A 445 -26.24 8.23 2.85
N ASP A 446 -25.96 8.55 4.11
CA ASP A 446 -24.82 9.39 4.51
C ASP A 446 -23.50 8.58 4.43
N ALA A 447 -23.06 8.30 3.21
CA ALA A 447 -21.86 7.52 2.91
C ALA A 447 -21.22 7.93 1.58
N ASP A 448 -19.91 7.68 1.47
CA ASP A 448 -19.18 7.83 0.22
C ASP A 448 -19.50 6.64 -0.71
N LEU A 449 -19.75 6.90 -1.99
CA LEU A 449 -20.24 5.90 -2.93
C LEU A 449 -19.17 5.55 -3.97
N LEU A 450 -18.80 4.27 -4.04
CA LEU A 450 -17.99 3.72 -5.11
C LEU A 450 -18.93 3.04 -6.11
N LEU A 451 -19.17 3.64 -7.28
CA LEU A 451 -20.00 3.05 -8.32
C LEU A 451 -19.15 2.18 -9.23
N LEU A 452 -19.57 0.94 -9.46
CA LEU A 452 -19.01 0.06 -10.49
C LEU A 452 -20.10 -0.24 -11.49
N GLY A 453 -19.95 0.18 -12.75
CA GLY A 453 -21.02 0.00 -13.71
C GLY A 453 -21.22 1.14 -14.69
N GLN A 454 -22.39 1.13 -15.31
CA GLN A 454 -22.91 2.27 -16.04
C GLN A 454 -23.48 3.30 -15.07
N MET A 455 -23.42 4.58 -15.44
CA MET A 455 -24.07 5.64 -14.67
C MET A 455 -25.59 5.43 -14.61
N ALA A 456 -26.13 5.60 -13.39
CA ALA A 456 -27.56 5.61 -13.14
C ALA A 456 -28.24 6.72 -13.99
N PRO A 457 -29.48 6.49 -14.47
CA PRO A 457 -30.18 7.45 -15.33
C PRO A 457 -30.22 8.88 -14.77
N GLU A 458 -30.48 9.02 -13.48
CA GLU A 458 -30.59 10.31 -12.78
C GLU A 458 -29.27 11.11 -12.77
N MET A 459 -28.12 10.45 -12.83
CA MET A 459 -26.81 11.12 -12.90
C MET A 459 -26.47 11.60 -14.31
N ARG A 460 -27.14 11.08 -15.35
CA ARG A 460 -26.85 11.42 -16.76
C ARG A 460 -27.26 12.84 -17.11
N ASP A 461 -28.27 13.36 -16.41
CA ASP A 461 -28.83 14.69 -16.63
C ASP A 461 -28.19 15.76 -15.72
N ASN A 462 -27.12 15.42 -14.98
CA ASN A 462 -26.41 16.37 -14.14
C ASN A 462 -25.68 17.42 -15.01
N PRO A 463 -25.96 18.72 -14.84
CA PRO A 463 -25.33 19.78 -15.65
C PRO A 463 -23.81 19.90 -15.45
N ASP A 464 -23.28 19.42 -14.32
CA ASP A 464 -21.86 19.42 -14.01
C ASP A 464 -21.13 18.15 -14.47
N LEU A 465 -21.83 17.26 -15.19
CA LEU A 465 -21.27 16.00 -15.68
C LEU A 465 -20.20 16.25 -16.77
N SER A 466 -18.97 15.87 -16.46
CA SER A 466 -17.83 16.06 -17.36
C SER A 466 -17.67 14.93 -18.40
N LEU A 467 -18.21 13.73 -18.13
CA LEU A 467 -18.15 12.56 -19.01
C LEU A 467 -19.41 11.72 -18.90
N LEU A 468 -19.89 11.21 -20.03
CA LEU A 468 -20.94 10.20 -20.11
C LEU A 468 -20.50 9.08 -21.04
N LEU A 469 -20.37 7.86 -20.51
CA LEU A 469 -20.13 6.64 -21.31
C LEU A 469 -21.43 5.86 -21.48
N GLN A 470 -21.80 5.57 -22.73
CA GLN A 470 -22.97 4.75 -23.05
C GLN A 470 -22.66 3.86 -24.25
N ARG A 471 -23.23 2.65 -24.28
CA ARG A 471 -23.03 1.65 -25.36
C ARG A 471 -23.13 2.15 -26.81
N GLN A 472 -23.71 3.32 -27.07
CA GLN A 472 -23.87 3.86 -28.43
C GLN A 472 -23.33 5.29 -28.61
N ARG A 473 -23.03 6.00 -27.52
CA ARG A 473 -22.66 7.41 -27.58
C ARG A 473 -21.89 7.81 -26.33
N ASP A 474 -20.65 8.23 -26.55
CA ASP A 474 -19.83 8.79 -25.50
C ASP A 474 -19.79 10.30 -25.65
N MET A 475 -19.86 11.01 -24.52
CA MET A 475 -19.80 12.47 -24.46
C MET A 475 -18.72 12.89 -23.47
N LEU A 476 -17.82 13.75 -23.91
CA LEU A 476 -16.79 14.36 -23.07
C LEU A 476 -16.89 15.88 -23.15
N VAL A 477 -16.78 16.55 -22.01
CA VAL A 477 -16.75 18.00 -21.88
C VAL A 477 -15.35 18.43 -21.44
N GLN A 478 -14.70 19.29 -22.22
CA GLN A 478 -13.32 19.73 -21.98
C GLN A 478 -13.20 21.26 -21.83
N PRO A 479 -12.25 21.73 -21.00
CA PRO A 479 -11.90 23.15 -20.87
C PRO A 479 -11.13 23.69 -22.09
N TYR A 480 -10.98 25.03 -22.18
CA TYR A 480 -10.30 25.71 -23.30
C TYR A 480 -8.80 25.39 -23.43
N GLY A 481 -8.16 24.87 -22.38
CA GLY A 481 -6.73 24.58 -22.38
C GLY A 481 -6.37 23.24 -21.75
N ASN A 482 -5.69 22.38 -22.50
CA ASN A 482 -4.88 21.28 -21.96
C ASN A 482 -3.57 21.86 -21.43
N SER A 483 -3.63 22.74 -20.43
CA SER A 483 -2.41 23.06 -19.69
C SER A 483 -2.11 21.84 -18.82
N ALA A 484 -0.98 21.17 -19.08
CA ALA A 484 -0.41 20.23 -18.13
C ALA A 484 -0.44 20.93 -16.76
N ILE A 485 -1.16 20.33 -15.80
CA ILE A 485 -1.25 20.87 -14.44
C ILE A 485 0.19 21.00 -13.97
N ASP A 486 0.66 22.24 -13.85
CA ASP A 486 1.98 22.52 -13.33
C ASP A 486 2.02 21.95 -11.92
N ALA A 487 2.80 20.88 -11.72
CA ALA A 487 2.83 20.09 -10.49
C ALA A 487 3.21 20.93 -9.24
N ASN A 488 3.65 22.18 -9.45
CA ASN A 488 4.00 23.14 -8.43
C ASN A 488 2.88 24.13 -8.05
N ASN A 489 1.73 24.11 -8.73
CA ASN A 489 0.68 25.11 -8.49
C ASN A 489 -0.26 24.69 -7.34
N ARG A 490 0.19 24.92 -6.10
CA ARG A 490 -0.57 24.68 -4.85
C ARG A 490 -1.44 25.84 -4.41
N ARG A 491 -1.84 26.72 -5.32
CA ARG A 491 -2.91 27.69 -5.04
C ARG A 491 -4.23 26.96 -5.27
N GLY A 492 -5.12 27.01 -4.28
CA GLY A 492 -6.46 26.41 -4.35
C GLY A 492 -7.25 26.86 -5.60
N PRO A 493 -8.45 26.30 -5.82
CA PRO A 493 -9.22 26.53 -7.04
C PRO A 493 -9.60 28.01 -7.14
N SER A 494 -8.76 28.82 -7.76
CA SER A 494 -9.23 30.02 -8.42
C SER A 494 -10.03 29.54 -9.62
N PRO A 495 -11.24 30.08 -9.88
CA PRO A 495 -11.94 29.82 -11.13
C PRO A 495 -11.13 30.50 -12.25
N ASP A 496 -10.06 29.86 -12.69
CA ASP A 496 -9.35 30.22 -13.91
C ASP A 496 -10.39 30.13 -15.03
N GLN A 497 -10.56 31.21 -15.79
CA GLN A 497 -11.51 31.23 -16.91
C GLN A 497 -11.22 30.13 -17.94
N ARG A 498 -10.00 29.58 -17.94
CA ARG A 498 -9.60 28.43 -18.74
C ARG A 498 -10.25 27.11 -18.32
N ASN A 499 -10.68 26.96 -17.06
CA ASN A 499 -11.31 25.75 -16.52
C ASN A 499 -12.84 25.69 -16.76
N LYS A 500 -13.41 26.63 -17.51
CA LYS A 500 -14.83 26.58 -17.88
C LYS A 500 -15.08 25.55 -18.99
N PRO A 501 -16.22 24.82 -18.96
CA PRO A 501 -16.65 23.98 -20.07
C PRO A 501 -16.63 24.78 -21.38
N ALA A 502 -15.82 24.32 -22.34
CA ALA A 502 -15.58 25.05 -23.57
C ALA A 502 -16.02 24.24 -24.79
N ASN A 503 -15.64 22.97 -24.81
CA ASN A 503 -15.87 22.06 -25.93
C ASN A 503 -16.63 20.83 -25.43
N ARG A 504 -17.67 20.45 -26.17
CA ARG A 504 -18.38 19.18 -26.00
C ARG A 504 -18.12 18.32 -27.23
N THR A 505 -17.59 17.13 -27.00
CA THR A 505 -17.29 16.17 -28.06
C THR A 505 -18.14 14.93 -27.83
N GLU A 506 -18.81 14.49 -28.90
CA GLU A 506 -19.62 13.28 -28.87
C GLU A 506 -19.14 12.33 -29.95
N VAL A 507 -18.89 11.09 -29.57
CA VAL A 507 -18.26 10.10 -30.44
C VAL A 507 -19.00 8.78 -30.31
N THR A 508 -19.06 8.05 -31.43
CA THR A 508 -19.35 6.62 -31.46
C THR A 508 -18.08 5.94 -31.94
N ALA A 509 -17.45 5.15 -31.06
CA ALA A 509 -16.23 4.40 -31.37
C ALA A 509 -16.44 2.90 -31.11
N GLN A 510 -15.59 2.06 -31.71
CA GLN A 510 -15.64 0.60 -31.59
C GLN A 510 -14.51 0.01 -30.72
N ALA A 511 -13.67 0.87 -30.12
CA ALA A 511 -12.58 0.44 -29.24
C ALA A 511 -13.00 0.56 -27.76
N PRO A 512 -12.45 -0.28 -26.86
CA PRO A 512 -12.75 -0.21 -25.44
C PRO A 512 -12.40 1.17 -24.85
N ILE A 513 -13.26 1.68 -23.99
CA ILE A 513 -13.11 2.93 -23.26
C ILE A 513 -13.65 2.76 -21.84
N ALA A 514 -12.83 3.19 -20.89
CA ALA A 514 -13.24 3.23 -19.49
C ALA A 514 -12.80 4.53 -18.86
N ALA A 515 -13.44 4.89 -17.75
CA ALA A 515 -13.15 6.15 -17.08
C ALA A 515 -13.34 6.05 -15.57
N ILE A 516 -12.59 6.89 -14.87
CA ILE A 516 -12.77 7.16 -13.45
C ILE A 516 -13.36 8.57 -13.34
N LEU A 517 -14.54 8.68 -12.74
CA LEU A 517 -15.27 9.95 -12.60
C LEU A 517 -15.47 10.26 -11.11
N GLY A 518 -15.16 11.48 -10.70
CA GLY A 518 -15.41 11.99 -9.35
C GLY A 518 -16.52 13.04 -9.37
N MET A 519 -17.52 12.91 -8.50
CA MET A 519 -18.59 13.91 -8.31
C MET A 519 -19.02 14.01 -6.84
N GLN A 520 -19.67 15.11 -6.47
CA GLN A 520 -20.30 15.25 -5.15
C GLN A 520 -21.58 14.40 -5.07
N SER A 521 -21.90 13.87 -3.89
CA SER A 521 -23.18 13.17 -3.68
C SER A 521 -24.36 14.14 -3.86
N PRO A 522 -25.42 13.76 -4.62
CA PRO A 522 -26.61 14.60 -4.81
C PRO A 522 -27.40 14.90 -3.54
N HIS A 523 -27.25 14.07 -2.51
CA HIS A 523 -28.04 14.15 -1.28
C HIS A 523 -27.24 14.56 -0.04
N HIS A 524 -25.91 14.49 -0.09
CA HIS A 524 -25.04 14.76 1.05
C HIS A 524 -23.81 15.57 0.63
N ASP A 525 -23.79 16.85 1.00
CA ASP A 525 -22.76 17.80 0.54
C ASP A 525 -21.32 17.44 0.99
N GLN A 526 -21.18 16.62 2.03
CA GLN A 526 -19.89 16.17 2.57
C GLN A 526 -19.46 14.78 2.07
N ARG A 527 -20.20 14.19 1.12
CA ARG A 527 -19.93 12.86 0.55
C ARG A 527 -19.56 12.95 -0.92
N SER A 528 -18.67 12.05 -1.34
CA SER A 528 -18.24 11.95 -2.73
C SER A 528 -18.71 10.65 -3.37
N ILE A 529 -18.87 10.71 -4.68
CA ILE A 529 -19.06 9.56 -5.55
C ILE A 529 -17.79 9.43 -6.38
N VAL A 530 -17.22 8.23 -6.40
CA VAL A 530 -16.22 7.83 -7.40
C VAL A 530 -16.83 6.72 -8.23
N ALA A 531 -16.88 6.90 -9.55
CA ALA A 531 -17.45 5.94 -10.47
C ALA A 531 -16.37 5.33 -11.36
N LEU A 532 -16.30 4.00 -11.36
CA LEU A 532 -15.50 3.17 -12.26
C LEU A 532 -16.41 2.73 -13.41
N LEU A 533 -16.33 3.46 -14.53
CA LEU A 533 -17.27 3.36 -15.64
C LEU A 533 -16.73 2.47 -16.75
N GLY A 534 -17.54 1.49 -17.16
CA GLY A 534 -17.29 0.61 -18.31
C GLY A 534 -18.56 -0.06 -18.80
N ASN A 535 -18.64 -0.36 -20.10
CA ASN A 535 -19.81 -0.98 -20.74
C ASN A 535 -19.68 -2.49 -20.90
N ASP A 536 -18.48 -3.00 -21.14
CA ASP A 536 -18.19 -4.41 -21.34
C ASP A 536 -16.88 -4.86 -20.64
N ASP A 537 -16.57 -6.15 -20.72
CA ASP A 537 -15.40 -6.73 -20.07
C ASP A 537 -14.06 -6.15 -20.56
N ALA A 538 -13.97 -5.68 -21.80
CA ALA A 538 -12.76 -5.05 -22.30
C ALA A 538 -12.52 -3.69 -21.62
N ASP A 539 -13.59 -2.92 -21.39
CA ASP A 539 -13.53 -1.65 -20.63
C ASP A 539 -13.08 -1.90 -19.18
N TYR A 540 -13.64 -2.92 -18.51
CA TYR A 540 -13.24 -3.25 -17.14
C TYR A 540 -11.78 -3.73 -17.05
N ASN A 541 -11.27 -4.42 -18.06
CA ASN A 541 -9.84 -4.76 -18.08
C ASN A 541 -8.95 -3.51 -18.18
N LEU A 542 -9.35 -2.47 -18.92
CA LEU A 542 -8.63 -1.19 -18.91
C LEU A 542 -8.62 -0.55 -17.50
N LEU A 543 -9.75 -0.58 -16.79
CA LEU A 543 -9.81 -0.09 -15.40
C LEU A 543 -8.89 -0.88 -14.48
N ARG A 544 -8.90 -2.20 -14.57
CA ARG A 544 -8.04 -3.09 -13.76
C ARG A 544 -6.56 -2.85 -14.05
N ASP A 545 -6.20 -2.69 -15.32
CA ASP A 545 -4.84 -2.36 -15.74
C ASP A 545 -4.40 -0.97 -15.24
N ALA A 546 -5.33 -0.02 -15.13
CA ALA A 546 -5.06 1.30 -14.57
C ALA A 546 -4.92 1.25 -13.05
N ILE A 547 -5.87 0.62 -12.34
CA ILE A 547 -5.88 0.49 -10.87
C ILE A 547 -4.70 -0.34 -10.37
N GLY A 548 -4.30 -1.38 -11.11
CA GLY A 548 -3.18 -2.25 -10.77
C GLY A 548 -1.80 -1.66 -11.03
N ASP A 549 -1.70 -0.51 -11.71
CA ASP A 549 -0.44 0.12 -12.09
C ASP A 549 -0.29 1.48 -11.39
N SER A 550 0.64 1.55 -10.43
CA SER A 550 0.88 2.78 -9.66
C SER A 550 1.29 3.96 -10.54
N GLY A 551 2.00 3.72 -11.64
CA GLY A 551 2.42 4.77 -12.57
C GLY A 551 1.26 5.34 -13.38
N LYS A 552 0.29 4.48 -13.78
CA LYS A 552 -0.95 4.96 -14.42
C LYS A 552 -1.85 5.68 -13.42
N LEU A 553 -1.97 5.18 -12.19
CA LEU A 553 -2.71 5.85 -11.12
C LEU A 553 -2.16 7.25 -10.80
N ASP A 554 -0.86 7.48 -10.91
CA ASP A 554 -0.28 8.80 -10.71
C ASP A 554 -0.72 9.86 -11.74
N ALA A 555 -1.23 9.41 -12.90
CA ALA A 555 -1.80 10.28 -13.93
C ALA A 555 -3.29 10.59 -13.72
N VAL A 556 -3.97 9.89 -12.80
CA VAL A 556 -5.40 10.09 -12.50
C VAL A 556 -5.58 11.38 -11.70
N ALA A 557 -6.26 12.36 -12.29
CA ALA A 557 -6.49 13.67 -11.69
C ALA A 557 -7.71 14.37 -12.32
N GLY A 558 -8.17 15.47 -11.71
CA GLY A 558 -9.32 16.23 -12.19
C GLY A 558 -10.65 15.59 -11.81
N SER A 559 -11.72 15.93 -12.54
CA SER A 559 -13.05 15.33 -12.36
C SER A 559 -13.22 14.01 -13.13
N VAL A 560 -12.43 13.79 -14.19
CA VAL A 560 -12.47 12.62 -15.07
C VAL A 560 -11.05 12.24 -15.46
N ALA A 561 -10.74 10.94 -15.42
CA ALA A 561 -9.48 10.37 -15.89
C ALA A 561 -9.70 9.16 -16.81
#